data_AF-A0A0G0FBM6-F1
#
_entry.id   AF-A0A0G0FBM6-F1
#
_cell.length_a   1.000
_cell.length_b   1.000
_cell.length_c   1.000
_cell.angle_alpha   90.00
_cell.angle_beta   90.00
_cell.angle_gamma   90.00
#
_symmetry.space_group_name_H-M   'P 1'
#
loop_
_entity.id
_entity.type
_entity.pdbx_description
1 polymer ?
#
loop_
_entity_poly.entity_id
_entity_poly.type
_entity_poly.pdbx_seq_one_letter_code
_entity_poly.pdbx_strand_id
1 'polypeptide(L)'
;MKHESVLGLSMIKNDELVVWINVLSNDQVDQDGEVYPAIAEPEQLMNELNMINDLLKLQKLKALLNKKRGLKDVISGRIAMELTPKNQKL
;
A
#
# COMPACT_ATOMS: atom_id res chain seq x y z
N MET A 1 14.07 -18.46 6.30
CA MET A 1 12.69 -18.71 6.78
C MET A 1 11.84 -17.52 6.40
N LYS A 2 10.71 -17.74 5.70
CA LYS A 2 9.72 -16.69 5.51
C LYS A 2 8.96 -16.58 6.84
N HIS A 3 9.11 -15.48 7.56
CA HIS A 3 8.27 -15.21 8.73
C HIS A 3 6.86 -14.94 8.22
N GLU A 4 6.01 -15.95 8.21
CA GLU A 4 4.58 -15.74 8.07
C GLU A 4 4.11 -15.00 9.32
N SER A 5 3.44 -13.85 9.12
CA SER A 5 2.84 -13.10 10.21
C SER A 5 1.81 -14.00 10.90
N VAL A 6 2.09 -14.37 12.16
CA VAL A 6 1.24 -15.20 13.02
C VAL A 6 -0.19 -14.65 13.16
N LEU A 7 -0.38 -13.35 12.91
CA LEU A 7 -1.65 -12.62 13.04
C LEU A 7 -2.37 -12.34 11.71
N GLY A 8 -1.92 -12.88 10.58
CA GLY A 8 -2.52 -12.57 9.26
C GLY A 8 -2.28 -11.14 8.73
N LEU A 9 -1.49 -10.33 9.45
CA LEU A 9 -1.04 -8.99 9.09
C LEU A 9 0.14 -9.01 8.10
N SER A 10 -0.04 -9.65 6.94
CA SER A 10 1.04 -9.93 5.99
C SER A 10 1.74 -8.72 5.35
N MET A 11 1.15 -7.52 5.43
CA MET A 11 1.76 -6.29 4.90
C MET A 11 2.52 -5.49 5.94
N ILE A 12 2.26 -5.72 7.23
CA ILE A 12 2.95 -5.02 8.32
C ILE A 12 4.16 -5.86 8.72
N LYS A 13 5.36 -5.29 8.66
CA LYS A 13 6.55 -6.01 9.13
C LYS A 13 6.55 -6.10 10.66
N ASN A 14 7.20 -7.12 11.22
CA ASN A 14 7.20 -7.34 12.68
C ASN A 14 7.81 -6.17 13.48
N ASP A 15 8.81 -5.48 12.93
CA ASP A 15 9.41 -4.28 13.52
C ASP A 15 8.45 -3.08 13.47
N GLU A 16 7.71 -2.92 12.37
CA GLU A 16 6.67 -1.90 12.21
C GLU A 16 5.44 -2.18 13.09
N LEU A 17 5.12 -3.45 13.34
CA LEU A 17 3.96 -3.85 14.14
C LEU A 17 4.04 -3.30 15.57
N VAL A 18 5.22 -3.34 16.19
CA VAL A 18 5.43 -2.78 17.54
C VAL A 18 5.18 -1.28 17.55
N VAL A 19 5.61 -0.57 16.50
CA VAL A 19 5.36 0.86 16.35
C VAL A 19 3.87 1.14 16.24
N TRP A 20 3.15 0.40 15.40
CA TRP A 20 1.70 0.57 15.25
C TRP A 20 0.93 0.28 16.53
N ILE A 21 1.28 -0.78 17.26
CA ILE A 21 0.68 -1.08 18.56
C ILE A 21 0.91 0.10 19.52
N ASN A 22 2.14 0.61 19.61
CA ASN A 22 2.44 1.74 20.48
C ASN A 22 1.66 3.01 20.09
N VAL A 23 1.52 3.30 18.80
CA VAL A 23 0.75 4.47 18.35
C VAL A 23 -0.73 4.32 18.71
N LEU A 24 -1.32 3.14 18.52
CA LEU A 24 -2.74 2.90 18.77
C LEU A 24 -3.08 2.78 20.26
N SER A 25 -2.14 2.31 21.08
CA SER A 25 -2.33 2.14 22.52
C SER A 25 -1.98 3.37 23.36
N ASN A 26 -1.66 4.50 22.73
CA ASN A 26 -1.40 5.76 23.41
C ASN A 26 -2.30 6.87 22.84
N ASP A 27 -2.66 7.83 23.68
CA ASP A 27 -3.37 9.03 23.22
C ASP A 27 -2.53 9.75 22.15
N GLN A 28 -3.15 10.05 21.02
CA GLN A 28 -2.53 10.81 19.93
C GLN A 28 -3.14 12.21 19.89
N VAL A 29 -2.31 13.19 19.55
CA VAL A 29 -2.76 14.56 19.30
C VAL A 29 -2.36 14.93 17.88
N ASP A 30 -3.32 15.36 17.08
CA ASP A 30 -3.03 15.81 15.72
C ASP A 30 -2.54 17.27 15.67
N GLN A 31 -2.24 17.74 14.46
CA GLN A 31 -1.76 19.11 14.22
C GLN A 31 -2.77 20.20 14.58
N ASP A 32 -4.06 19.86 14.67
CA ASP A 32 -5.16 20.78 14.98
C ASP A 32 -5.49 20.77 16.49
N GLY A 33 -4.80 19.92 17.26
CA GLY A 33 -4.95 19.78 18.71
C GLY A 33 -6.04 18.80 19.13
N GLU A 34 -6.60 18.04 18.19
CA GLU A 34 -7.62 17.03 18.48
C GLU A 34 -6.99 15.80 19.11
N VAL A 35 -7.62 15.32 20.20
CA VAL A 35 -7.14 14.18 20.97
C VAL A 35 -7.86 12.92 20.52
N TYR A 36 -7.09 11.96 20.02
CA TYR A 36 -7.55 10.61 19.71
C TYR A 36 -7.17 9.69 20.86
N PRO A 37 -8.14 9.14 21.61
CA PRO A 37 -7.86 8.35 22.79
C PRO A 37 -7.20 7.01 22.44
N ALA A 38 -6.39 6.51 23.36
CA ALA A 38 -5.77 5.20 23.30
C ALA A 38 -6.83 4.08 23.16
N ILE A 39 -6.50 3.08 22.33
CA ILE A 39 -7.30 1.87 22.18
C ILE A 39 -6.86 0.86 23.23
N ALA A 40 -7.68 0.68 24.25
CA ALA A 40 -7.42 -0.25 25.35
C ALA A 40 -7.85 -1.69 25.03
N GLU A 41 -8.89 -1.87 24.23
CA GLU A 41 -9.47 -3.19 23.97
C GLU A 41 -8.69 -3.95 22.89
N PRO A 42 -8.21 -5.19 23.16
CA PRO A 42 -7.43 -5.96 22.20
C PRO A 42 -8.14 -6.23 20.87
N GLU A 43 -9.46 -6.40 20.89
CA GLU A 43 -10.26 -6.61 19.67
C GLU A 43 -10.30 -5.35 18.78
N GLN A 44 -10.48 -4.19 19.40
CA GLN A 44 -10.45 -2.91 18.68
C GLN A 44 -9.05 -2.65 18.10
N LEU A 45 -8.01 -2.93 18.88
CA LEU A 45 -6.63 -2.81 18.42
C LEU A 45 -6.36 -3.72 17.20
N MET A 46 -6.83 -4.96 17.25
CA MET A 46 -6.69 -5.89 16.13
C MET A 46 -7.48 -5.44 14.89
N ASN A 47 -8.67 -4.85 15.07
CA ASN A 47 -9.46 -4.28 13.97
C ASN A 47 -8.74 -3.13 13.28
N GLU A 48 -8.14 -2.21 14.05
CA GLU A 48 -7.35 -1.11 13.50
C GLU A 48 -6.10 -1.63 12.75
N LEU A 49 -5.39 -2.60 13.33
CA LEU A 49 -4.23 -3.22 12.68
C LEU A 49 -4.62 -3.93 11.37
N ASN A 50 -5.77 -4.60 11.33
CA ASN A 50 -6.30 -5.19 10.10
C ASN A 50 -6.62 -4.13 9.05
N MET A 51 -7.23 -3.01 9.45
CA MET A 51 -7.51 -1.90 8.55
C MET A 51 -6.22 -1.30 7.98
N ILE A 52 -5.20 -1.06 8.81
CA ILE A 52 -3.88 -0.58 8.37
C ILE A 52 -3.27 -1.56 7.37
N ASN A 53 -3.31 -2.87 7.67
CA ASN A 53 -2.81 -3.92 6.79
C ASN A 53 -3.51 -3.91 5.42
N ASP A 54 -4.84 -3.74 5.39
CA ASP A 54 -5.61 -3.67 4.15
C ASP A 54 -5.34 -2.39 3.35
N LEU A 55 -5.16 -1.24 4.01
CA LEU A 55 -4.73 -0.01 3.36
C LEU A 55 -3.36 -0.16 2.69
N LEU A 56 -2.41 -0.84 3.35
CA LEU A 56 -1.10 -1.15 2.76
C LEU A 56 -1.21 -2.09 1.56
N LYS A 57 -2.10 -3.10 1.61
CA LYS A 57 -2.41 -3.95 0.43
C LYS A 57 -2.93 -3.11 -0.72
N LEU A 58 -3.90 -2.24 -0.46
CA LEU A 58 -4.51 -1.37 -1.47
C LEU A 58 -3.48 -0.42 -2.10
N GLN A 59 -2.61 0.18 -1.31
CA GLN A 59 -1.52 1.04 -1.80
C GLN A 59 -0.59 0.28 -2.76
N LYS A 60 -0.19 -0.95 -2.39
CA LYS A 60 0.64 -1.81 -3.25
C LYS A 60 -0.07 -2.19 -4.54
N LEU A 61 -1.35 -2.56 -4.48
CA LEU A 61 -2.15 -2.89 -5.66
C LEU A 61 -2.29 -1.69 -6.60
N LYS A 62 -2.52 -0.49 -6.05
CA LYS A 62 -2.57 0.76 -6.81
C LYS A 62 -1.24 1.04 -7.52
N ALA A 63 -0.11 0.86 -6.85
CA ALA A 63 1.21 1.03 -7.45
C ALA A 63 1.45 0.05 -8.61
N LEU A 64 1.07 -1.22 -8.44
CA LEU A 64 1.15 -2.24 -9.50
C LEU A 64 0.26 -1.90 -10.69
N LEU A 65 -0.96 -1.43 -10.44
CA LEU A 65 -1.89 -0.99 -11.49
C LEU A 65 -1.30 0.17 -12.31
N ASN A 66 -0.70 1.16 -11.64
CA ASN A 66 -0.05 2.28 -12.32
C ASN A 66 1.14 1.81 -13.18
N LYS A 67 1.98 0.91 -12.65
CA LYS A 67 3.08 0.32 -13.43
C LYS A 67 2.57 -0.44 -14.65
N LYS A 68 1.48 -1.20 -14.51
CA LYS A 68 0.83 -1.92 -15.62
C LYS A 68 0.32 -0.96 -16.70
N ARG A 69 -0.29 0.16 -16.32
CA ARG A 69 -0.75 1.20 -17.25
C ARG A 69 0.43 1.78 -18.04
N GLY A 70 1.50 2.19 -17.36
CA GLY A 70 2.70 2.70 -18.04
C GLY A 70 3.32 1.69 -19.00
N LEU A 71 3.39 0.41 -18.63
CA LEU A 71 3.87 -0.64 -19.53
C LEU A 71 2.99 -0.82 -20.76
N LYS A 72 1.66 -0.77 -20.58
CA LYS A 72 0.71 -0.84 -21.70
C LYS A 72 0.96 0.33 -22.67
N ASP A 73 1.10 1.54 -22.17
CA ASP A 73 1.32 2.74 -22.99
C ASP A 73 2.63 2.65 -23.78
N VAL A 74 3.70 2.15 -23.16
CA VAL A 74 4.99 1.88 -23.82
C VAL A 74 4.85 0.85 -24.95
N ILE A 75 4.15 -0.26 -24.70
CA ILE A 75 3.93 -1.30 -25.72
C ILE A 75 3.08 -0.75 -26.85
N SER A 76 2.00 -0.03 -26.55
CA SER A 76 1.15 0.61 -27.56
C SER A 76 1.92 1.60 -28.42
N GLY A 77 2.81 2.41 -27.83
CA GLY A 77 3.70 3.31 -28.56
C GLY A 77 4.66 2.56 -29.50
N ARG A 78 5.26 1.47 -29.02
CA ARG A 78 6.13 0.62 -29.87
C ARG A 78 5.38 -0.01 -31.03
N ILE A 79 4.18 -0.57 -30.78
CA ILE A 79 3.32 -1.13 -31.84
C ILE A 79 3.00 -0.05 -32.88
N ALA A 80 2.61 1.16 -32.44
CA ALA A 80 2.32 2.25 -33.35
C ALA A 80 3.54 2.61 -34.21
N MET A 81 4.75 2.67 -33.63
CA MET A 81 5.98 2.93 -34.39
C MET A 81 6.30 1.85 -35.43
N GLU A 82 6.12 0.58 -35.09
CA GLU A 82 6.39 -0.53 -36.03
C GLU A 82 5.33 -0.64 -37.13
N LEU A 83 4.07 -0.30 -36.83
CA LEU A 83 2.98 -0.30 -37.82
C LEU A 83 2.93 0.96 -38.67
N THR A 84 3.63 2.04 -38.28
CA THR A 84 3.77 3.23 -39.13
C THR A 84 4.74 2.88 -40.25
N PRO A 85 4.33 2.95 -41.53
CA PRO A 85 5.24 2.65 -42.64
C PRO A 85 6.45 3.58 -42.55
N LYS A 86 7.67 3.03 -42.43
CA LYS A 86 8.91 3.80 -42.56
C LYS A 86 8.99 4.32 -44.00
N ASN A 87 8.40 5.49 -44.28
CA ASN A 87 8.51 6.30 -45.51
C ASN A 87 8.71 5.50 -46.82
N GLN A 88 7.71 5.38 -47.70
CA GLN A 88 7.37 6.51 -48.60
C GLN A 88 8.59 7.42 -48.81
N LYS A 89 9.63 6.90 -49.48
CA LYS A 89 10.63 7.76 -50.10
C LYS A 89 10.03 8.28 -51.41
N LEU A 90 9.89 9.60 -51.46
CA LEU A 90 9.60 10.42 -52.64
C LEU A 90 10.50 10.06 -53.83
#